data_AF-T1J7F6-F1
#
_entry.id   AF-T1J7F6-F1
#
_cell.length_a   1.000
_cell.length_b   1.000
_cell.length_c   1.000
_cell.angle_alpha   90.00
_cell.angle_beta   90.00
_cell.angle_gamma   90.00
#
_symmetry.space_group_name_H-M   'P 1'
#
loop_
_entity.id
_entity.type
_entity.pdbx_description
1 polymer ?
#
loop_
_entity_poly.entity_id
_entity_poly.type
_entity_poly.pdbx_seq_one_letter_code
_entity_poly.pdbx_strand_id
1 'polypeptide(L)'
;MVVRKRKLQEFYQTVFIAHYILAENVEEEDEAFAAYLERTKYLYAKRYLQSRQPIPKSRHFNGILSEYDDDRFARYSRTSKEMFLELLNLIKDNPVFYQPTGRPQIITDLQLLITLFRLGHSGNAASILEVSSRFGVSDGGTIANCTKRVIKAFCSLSAEIIKWPSSCERRTIAQESGLHGLPNCIAYIDGSHIRLSREPSGDGLSYFNRKQFYSLNLAAVATRDHKIIAFQLGYPGKVHDACVYKSMALYKNPHQFFGHNEYIVGDPAYPI
;
A
#
# COMPACT_ATOMS: atom_id res chain seq x y z
N MET A 1 -28.47 6.91 -8.95
CA MET A 1 -27.92 6.22 -7.76
C MET A 1 -27.39 4.85 -8.17
N VAL A 2 -26.09 4.58 -8.09
CA VAL A 2 -25.51 3.29 -8.54
C VAL A 2 -25.63 2.27 -7.40
N VAL A 3 -26.51 1.28 -7.56
CA VAL A 3 -26.69 0.23 -6.56
C VAL A 3 -25.58 -0.82 -6.71
N ARG A 4 -24.81 -1.06 -5.65
CA ARG A 4 -23.75 -2.07 -5.65
C ARG A 4 -24.36 -3.46 -5.51
N LYS A 5 -23.84 -4.44 -6.27
CA LYS A 5 -24.26 -5.85 -6.19
C LYS A 5 -24.32 -6.39 -4.76
N ARG A 6 -23.30 -6.09 -3.95
CA ARG A 6 -23.25 -6.53 -2.54
C ARG A 6 -24.46 -6.01 -1.73
N LYS A 7 -24.83 -4.75 -1.90
CA LYS A 7 -26.01 -4.19 -1.22
C LYS A 7 -27.31 -4.85 -1.70
N LEU A 8 -27.41 -5.19 -2.97
CA LEU A 8 -28.55 -5.94 -3.50
C LEU A 8 -28.61 -7.36 -2.97
N GLN A 9 -27.46 -8.03 -2.83
CA GLN A 9 -27.39 -9.35 -2.22
C GLN A 9 -27.81 -9.31 -0.75
N GLU A 10 -27.29 -8.36 0.03
CA GLU A 10 -27.70 -8.13 1.43
C GLU A 10 -29.22 -7.86 1.50
N PHE A 11 -29.74 -7.00 0.63
CA PHE A 11 -31.18 -6.72 0.54
C PHE A 11 -32.00 -7.96 0.17
N TYR A 12 -31.60 -8.73 -0.85
CA TYR A 12 -32.29 -9.96 -1.24
C TYR A 12 -32.29 -10.99 -0.12
N GLN A 13 -31.20 -11.08 0.64
CA GLN A 13 -31.11 -11.96 1.80
C GLN A 13 -32.05 -11.50 2.91
N THR A 14 -32.14 -10.19 3.20
CA THR A 14 -33.10 -9.65 4.17
C THR A 14 -34.54 -9.90 3.76
N VAL A 15 -34.89 -9.66 2.48
CA VAL A 15 -36.25 -9.92 1.97
C VAL A 15 -36.59 -11.40 2.01
N PHE A 16 -35.65 -12.27 1.65
CA PHE A 16 -35.83 -13.73 1.74
C PHE A 16 -36.13 -14.16 3.17
N ILE A 17 -35.32 -13.73 4.15
CA ILE A 17 -35.53 -14.08 5.56
C ILE A 17 -36.91 -13.60 6.04
N ALA A 18 -37.30 -12.38 5.70
CA ALA A 18 -38.60 -11.85 6.09
C ALA A 18 -39.76 -12.65 5.49
N HIS A 19 -39.71 -12.97 4.19
CA HIS A 19 -40.76 -13.77 3.54
C HIS A 19 -40.81 -15.21 4.07
N TYR A 20 -39.65 -15.82 4.32
CA TYR A 20 -39.57 -17.17 4.84
C TYR A 20 -40.13 -17.28 6.27
N ILE A 21 -39.88 -16.27 7.13
CA ILE A 21 -40.44 -16.23 8.50
C ILE A 21 -41.95 -16.01 8.50
N LEU A 22 -42.47 -15.27 7.52
CA LEU A 22 -43.89 -14.94 7.40
C LEU A 22 -44.70 -15.98 6.63
N ALA A 23 -44.06 -17.01 6.07
CA ALA A 23 -44.74 -18.07 5.35
C ALA A 23 -45.62 -18.89 6.28
N GLU A 24 -46.89 -19.10 5.89
CA GLU A 24 -47.86 -19.83 6.69
C GLU A 24 -47.87 -21.35 6.35
N ASN A 25 -47.24 -21.74 5.25
CA ASN A 25 -47.18 -23.11 4.76
C ASN A 25 -45.91 -23.38 3.94
N VAL A 26 -45.67 -24.66 3.64
CA VAL A 26 -44.48 -25.13 2.90
C VAL A 26 -44.46 -24.60 1.46
N GLU A 27 -45.61 -24.39 0.82
CA GLU A 27 -45.66 -23.85 -0.55
C GLU A 27 -45.13 -22.41 -0.58
N GLU A 28 -45.51 -21.58 0.39
CA GLU A 28 -45.02 -20.20 0.53
C GLU A 28 -43.52 -20.13 0.88
N GLU A 29 -43.02 -21.08 1.68
CA GLU A 29 -41.58 -21.23 1.94
C GLU A 29 -40.79 -21.53 0.66
N ASP A 30 -41.29 -22.47 -0.14
CA ASP A 30 -40.69 -22.87 -1.41
C ASP A 30 -40.71 -21.73 -2.43
N GLU A 31 -41.80 -20.95 -2.48
CA GLU A 31 -41.90 -19.74 -3.30
C GLU A 31 -40.89 -18.67 -2.89
N ALA A 32 -40.76 -18.40 -1.59
CA ALA A 32 -39.79 -17.45 -1.08
C ALA A 32 -38.35 -17.85 -1.44
N PHE A 33 -38.04 -19.14 -1.31
CA PHE A 33 -36.74 -19.70 -1.67
C PHE A 33 -36.48 -19.63 -3.18
N ALA A 34 -37.46 -20.00 -4.02
CA ALA A 34 -37.37 -19.93 -5.46
C ALA A 34 -37.11 -18.49 -5.95
N ALA A 35 -37.85 -17.51 -5.41
CA ALA A 35 -37.67 -16.10 -5.72
C ALA A 35 -36.28 -15.58 -5.31
N TYR A 36 -35.78 -15.98 -4.14
CA TYR A 36 -34.42 -15.64 -3.71
C TYR A 36 -33.37 -16.24 -4.65
N LEU A 37 -33.53 -17.51 -5.02
CA LEU A 37 -32.62 -18.22 -5.91
C LEU A 37 -32.56 -17.57 -7.29
N GLU A 38 -33.71 -17.20 -7.87
CA GLU A 38 -33.78 -16.54 -9.18
C GLU A 38 -33.08 -15.17 -9.16
N ARG A 39 -33.38 -14.33 -8.17
CA ARG A 39 -32.74 -13.01 -8.00
C ARG A 39 -31.23 -13.12 -7.82
N THR A 40 -30.80 -14.13 -7.08
CA THR A 40 -29.38 -14.42 -6.83
C THR A 40 -28.70 -14.91 -8.10
N LYS A 41 -29.31 -15.85 -8.84
CA LYS A 41 -28.85 -16.32 -10.16
C LYS A 41 -28.69 -15.16 -11.14
N TYR A 42 -29.68 -14.27 -11.24
CA TYR A 42 -29.60 -13.08 -12.09
C TYR A 42 -28.42 -12.16 -11.69
N LEU A 43 -28.26 -11.93 -10.39
CA LEU A 43 -27.19 -11.08 -9.86
C LEU A 43 -25.79 -11.67 -10.13
N TYR A 44 -25.62 -12.99 -10.08
CA TYR A 44 -24.35 -13.65 -10.37
C TYR A 44 -24.08 -13.86 -11.87
N ALA A 45 -25.13 -14.06 -12.68
CA ALA A 45 -25.01 -14.22 -14.13
C ALA A 45 -24.47 -12.97 -14.83
N LYS A 46 -24.83 -11.77 -14.35
CA LYS A 46 -24.40 -10.51 -14.96
C LYS A 46 -23.17 -9.94 -14.27
N ARG A 47 -22.02 -9.81 -14.93
CA ARG A 47 -20.83 -9.16 -14.32
C ARG A 47 -21.12 -7.73 -13.81
N TYR A 48 -21.94 -6.97 -14.53
CA TYR A 48 -22.34 -5.61 -14.18
C TYR A 48 -23.86 -5.46 -14.22
N LEU A 49 -24.42 -4.72 -13.27
CA LEU A 49 -25.87 -4.49 -13.17
C LEU A 49 -26.37 -3.40 -14.14
N GLN A 50 -25.48 -2.52 -14.57
CA GLN A 50 -25.76 -1.44 -15.51
C GLN A 50 -24.91 -1.62 -16.76
N SER A 51 -25.47 -1.24 -17.91
CA SER A 51 -24.70 -1.13 -19.15
C SER A 51 -23.58 -0.12 -18.99
N ARG A 52 -22.39 -0.43 -19.52
CA ARG A 52 -21.23 0.45 -19.44
C ARG A 52 -21.05 1.18 -20.76
N GLN A 53 -21.17 2.50 -20.72
CA GLN A 53 -20.76 3.34 -21.83
C GLN A 53 -19.24 3.56 -21.78
N PRO A 54 -18.55 3.60 -22.94
CA PRO A 54 -17.16 4.02 -23.00
C PRO A 54 -17.00 5.43 -22.41
N ILE A 55 -16.04 5.58 -21.49
CA ILE A 55 -15.67 6.89 -20.95
C ILE A 55 -14.58 7.47 -21.86
N PRO A 56 -14.76 8.69 -22.42
CA PRO A 56 -13.71 9.37 -23.18
C PRO A 56 -12.44 9.52 -22.33
N LYS A 57 -11.28 9.30 -22.95
CA LYS A 57 -9.97 9.36 -22.27
C LYS A 57 -9.13 10.49 -22.85
N SER A 58 -8.38 11.17 -21.99
CA SER A 58 -7.40 12.17 -22.41
C SER A 58 -6.33 11.53 -23.30
N ARG A 59 -6.05 12.14 -24.45
CA ARG A 59 -4.94 11.76 -25.33
C ARG A 59 -3.66 12.53 -25.02
N HIS A 60 -3.77 13.63 -24.27
CA HIS A 60 -2.66 14.55 -24.02
C HIS A 60 -1.51 13.89 -23.27
N PHE A 61 -1.78 12.93 -22.39
CA PHE A 61 -0.75 12.35 -21.53
C PHE A 61 0.18 11.37 -22.25
N ASN A 62 -0.17 10.93 -23.46
CA ASN A 62 0.66 9.98 -24.18
C ASN A 62 1.92 10.68 -24.70
N GLY A 63 3.11 10.28 -24.23
CA GLY A 63 4.40 10.86 -24.64
C GLY A 63 4.86 12.12 -23.88
N ILE A 64 4.00 12.74 -23.05
CA ILE A 64 4.36 13.95 -22.29
C ILE A 64 5.53 13.72 -21.32
N LEU A 65 5.70 12.49 -20.82
CA LEU A 65 6.72 12.19 -19.82
C LEU A 65 8.14 12.24 -20.37
N SER A 66 8.32 11.84 -21.62
CA SER A 66 9.60 11.99 -22.32
C SER A 66 9.93 13.45 -22.62
N GLU A 67 8.93 14.33 -22.65
CA GLU A 67 9.10 15.77 -22.91
C GLU A 67 9.38 16.57 -21.64
N TYR A 68 9.11 16.04 -20.46
CA TYR A 68 9.41 16.73 -19.20
C TYR A 68 10.91 16.84 -18.98
N ASP A 69 11.36 18.02 -18.54
CA ASP A 69 12.66 18.17 -17.90
C ASP A 69 12.73 17.37 -16.60
N ASP A 70 13.93 17.20 -16.05
CA ASP A 70 14.15 16.31 -14.90
C ASP A 70 13.48 16.82 -13.63
N ASP A 71 13.40 18.14 -13.43
CA ASP A 71 12.72 18.75 -12.28
C ASP A 71 11.20 18.55 -12.34
N ARG A 72 10.61 18.76 -13.51
CA ARG A 72 9.19 18.54 -13.75
C ARG A 72 8.85 17.05 -13.63
N PHE A 73 9.69 16.17 -14.17
CA PHE A 73 9.54 14.74 -13.99
C PHE A 73 9.59 14.37 -12.51
N ALA A 74 10.58 14.84 -11.76
CA ALA A 74 10.74 14.54 -10.34
C ALA A 74 9.60 15.07 -9.47
N ARG A 75 9.06 16.27 -9.74
CA ARG A 75 7.86 16.75 -9.05
C ARG A 75 6.65 15.85 -9.29
N TYR A 76 6.57 15.27 -10.48
CA TYR A 76 5.45 14.44 -10.90
C TYR A 76 5.56 12.99 -10.39
N SER A 77 6.71 12.36 -10.58
CA SER A 77 6.97 10.95 -10.23
C SER A 77 7.56 10.77 -8.83
N ARG A 78 7.99 11.86 -8.16
CA ARG A 78 8.77 11.84 -6.91
C ARG A 78 10.14 11.15 -7.00
N THR A 79 10.66 10.99 -8.21
CA THR A 79 11.95 10.35 -8.45
C THR A 79 12.62 10.94 -9.70
N SER A 80 13.94 10.85 -9.82
CA SER A 80 14.61 11.23 -11.08
C SER A 80 14.25 10.25 -12.19
N LYS A 81 14.55 10.62 -13.45
CA LYS A 81 14.35 9.72 -14.59
C LYS A 81 15.24 8.49 -14.50
N GLU A 82 16.48 8.65 -14.05
CA GLU A 82 17.42 7.54 -13.88
C GLU A 82 16.86 6.53 -12.86
N MET A 83 16.49 7.02 -11.68
CA MET A 83 15.94 6.16 -10.62
C MET A 83 14.60 5.55 -11.03
N PHE A 84 13.77 6.24 -11.82
CA PHE A 84 12.56 5.64 -12.39
C PHE A 84 12.87 4.44 -13.28
N LEU A 85 13.87 4.54 -14.15
CA LEU A 85 14.30 3.45 -15.02
C LEU A 85 14.91 2.29 -14.23
N GLU A 86 15.68 2.58 -13.19
CA GLU A 86 16.19 1.57 -12.25
C GLU A 86 15.05 0.80 -11.57
N LEU A 87 14.08 1.53 -11.00
CA LEU A 87 12.89 0.93 -10.38
C LEU A 87 12.08 0.11 -11.39
N LEU A 88 11.94 0.57 -12.62
CA LEU A 88 11.26 -0.17 -13.68
C LEU A 88 11.99 -1.47 -14.00
N ASN A 89 13.31 -1.42 -14.16
CA ASN A 89 14.13 -2.60 -14.44
C ASN A 89 14.07 -3.63 -13.31
N LEU A 90 13.93 -3.20 -12.05
CA LEU A 90 13.76 -4.11 -10.91
C LEU A 90 12.45 -4.90 -10.95
N ILE A 91 11.38 -4.35 -11.53
CA ILE A 91 10.03 -4.94 -11.42
C ILE A 91 9.45 -5.43 -12.74
N LYS A 92 9.99 -5.03 -13.90
CA LYS A 92 9.36 -5.26 -15.21
C LYS A 92 9.11 -6.72 -15.53
N ASP A 93 9.98 -7.62 -15.08
CA ASP A 93 9.90 -9.06 -15.34
C ASP A 93 9.09 -9.81 -14.28
N ASN A 94 8.49 -9.10 -13.32
CA ASN A 94 7.67 -9.73 -12.28
C ASN A 94 6.40 -10.35 -12.90
N PRO A 95 6.06 -11.62 -12.56
CA PRO A 95 4.89 -12.32 -13.10
C PRO A 95 3.55 -11.59 -12.88
N VAL A 96 3.47 -10.65 -11.93
CA VAL A 96 2.26 -9.85 -11.70
C VAL A 96 1.88 -8.98 -12.91
N PHE A 97 2.85 -8.63 -13.75
CA PHE A 97 2.63 -7.86 -14.99
C PHE A 97 2.33 -8.74 -16.20
N TYR A 98 2.48 -10.06 -16.08
CA TYR A 98 2.10 -11.01 -17.12
C TYR A 98 0.59 -11.25 -17.10
N GLN A 99 -0.02 -11.33 -18.28
CA GLN A 99 -1.43 -11.70 -18.43
C GLN A 99 -1.60 -12.64 -19.63
N PRO A 100 -1.90 -13.93 -19.40
CA PRO A 100 -2.10 -14.88 -20.49
C PRO A 100 -3.49 -14.77 -21.14
N THR A 101 -4.48 -14.19 -20.44
CA THR A 101 -5.87 -14.12 -20.92
C THR A 101 -6.54 -12.79 -20.57
N GLY A 102 -7.52 -12.38 -21.37
CA GLY A 102 -8.35 -11.19 -21.15
C GLY A 102 -7.87 -9.94 -21.88
N ARG A 103 -8.24 -8.76 -21.35
CA ARG A 103 -7.81 -7.48 -21.92
C ARG A 103 -6.37 -7.20 -21.50
N PRO A 104 -5.51 -6.69 -22.41
CA PRO A 104 -4.12 -6.41 -22.11
C PRO A 104 -3.99 -5.44 -20.93
N GLN A 105 -2.95 -5.67 -20.12
CA GLN A 105 -2.57 -4.75 -19.06
C GLN A 105 -2.07 -3.43 -19.65
N ILE A 106 -2.13 -2.37 -18.85
CA ILE A 106 -1.34 -1.17 -19.12
C ILE A 106 0.15 -1.56 -19.06
N ILE A 107 0.97 -0.97 -19.93
CA ILE A 107 2.43 -1.16 -19.92
C ILE A 107 3.05 -0.80 -18.57
N THR A 108 4.07 -1.55 -18.15
CA THR A 108 4.59 -1.54 -16.77
C THR A 108 5.13 -0.18 -16.33
N ASP A 109 5.81 0.54 -17.21
CA ASP A 109 6.28 1.92 -17.03
C ASP A 109 5.13 2.86 -16.63
N LEU A 110 4.00 2.83 -17.36
CA LEU A 110 2.83 3.64 -17.04
C LEU A 110 2.18 3.20 -15.72
N GLN A 111 2.16 1.89 -15.42
CA GLN A 111 1.68 1.41 -14.12
C GLN A 111 2.54 1.92 -12.96
N LEU A 112 3.87 1.85 -13.10
CA LEU A 112 4.84 2.34 -12.13
C LEU A 112 4.64 3.83 -11.91
N LEU A 113 4.55 4.61 -12.97
CA LEU A 113 4.37 6.04 -12.88
C LEU A 113 3.03 6.44 -12.23
N ILE A 114 1.92 5.81 -12.62
CA ILE A 114 0.62 6.02 -11.97
C ILE A 114 0.73 5.77 -10.47
N THR A 115 1.46 4.73 -10.09
CA THR A 115 1.65 4.35 -8.70
C THR A 115 2.48 5.36 -7.94
N LEU A 116 3.63 5.75 -8.48
CA LEU A 116 4.52 6.74 -7.88
C LEU A 116 3.83 8.11 -7.75
N PHE A 117 3.14 8.58 -8.80
CA PHE A 117 2.34 9.80 -8.74
C PHE A 117 1.30 9.70 -7.62
N ARG A 118 0.57 8.58 -7.54
CA ARG A 118 -0.49 8.41 -6.55
C ARG A 118 0.04 8.33 -5.10
N LEU A 119 1.20 7.70 -4.87
CA LEU A 119 1.84 7.62 -3.55
C LEU A 119 2.54 8.93 -3.17
N GLY A 120 3.01 9.68 -4.15
CA GLY A 120 3.70 10.96 -3.99
C GLY A 120 2.78 12.18 -3.81
N HIS A 121 1.47 12.00 -3.90
CA HIS A 121 0.48 13.07 -3.82
C HIS A 121 -0.59 12.73 -2.79
N SER A 122 -1.32 13.75 -2.34
CA SER A 122 -2.35 13.63 -1.32
C SER A 122 -3.60 14.42 -1.69
N GLY A 123 -4.71 14.15 -1.01
CA GLY A 123 -5.99 14.82 -1.26
C GLY A 123 -6.53 14.55 -2.66
N ASN A 124 -7.11 15.57 -3.29
CA ASN A 124 -7.78 15.44 -4.59
C ASN A 124 -6.82 15.00 -5.71
N ALA A 125 -5.55 15.42 -5.66
CA ALA A 125 -4.54 15.06 -6.66
C ALA A 125 -4.30 13.53 -6.73
N ALA A 126 -4.45 12.81 -5.62
CA ALA A 126 -4.31 11.36 -5.56
C ALA A 126 -5.65 10.60 -5.74
N SER A 127 -6.75 11.31 -6.03
CA SER A 127 -8.06 10.70 -6.24
C SER A 127 -8.09 9.89 -7.53
N ILE A 128 -8.92 8.84 -7.56
CA ILE A 128 -9.03 7.95 -8.73
C ILE A 128 -9.45 8.74 -9.97
N LEU A 129 -10.40 9.67 -9.83
CA LEU A 129 -10.90 10.49 -10.93
C LEU A 129 -9.79 11.38 -11.51
N GLU A 130 -9.11 12.16 -10.66
CA GLU A 130 -8.03 13.05 -11.12
C GLU A 130 -6.89 12.29 -11.77
N VAL A 131 -6.43 11.20 -11.14
CA VAL A 131 -5.37 10.35 -11.71
C VAL A 131 -5.84 9.75 -13.04
N SER A 132 -7.06 9.22 -13.12
CA SER A 132 -7.54 8.59 -14.35
C SER A 132 -7.65 9.57 -15.53
N SER A 133 -8.19 10.77 -15.28
CA SER A 133 -8.29 11.86 -16.25
C SER A 133 -6.90 12.27 -16.73
N ARG A 134 -5.99 12.49 -15.78
CA ARG A 134 -4.62 12.95 -16.04
C ARG A 134 -3.83 11.96 -16.87
N PHE A 135 -3.90 10.67 -16.57
CA PHE A 135 -3.14 9.62 -17.26
C PHE A 135 -3.88 9.04 -18.48
N GLY A 136 -5.09 9.50 -18.78
CA GLY A 136 -5.87 8.99 -19.92
C GLY A 136 -6.30 7.52 -19.75
N VAL A 137 -6.56 7.08 -18.52
CA VAL A 137 -6.91 5.68 -18.19
C VAL A 137 -8.31 5.60 -17.59
N SER A 138 -8.85 4.39 -17.41
CA SER A 138 -10.18 4.22 -16.81
C SER A 138 -10.16 4.54 -15.31
N ASP A 139 -11.13 5.34 -14.88
CA ASP A 139 -11.46 5.70 -13.49
C ASP A 139 -12.11 4.56 -12.67
N GLY A 140 -12.30 3.39 -13.27
CA GLY A 140 -12.78 2.20 -12.58
C GLY A 140 -11.68 1.52 -11.76
N GLY A 141 -11.58 0.19 -11.91
CA GLY A 141 -10.59 -0.61 -11.16
C GLY A 141 -9.14 -0.46 -11.64
N THR A 142 -8.88 0.28 -12.73
CA THR A 142 -7.56 0.31 -13.38
C THR A 142 -6.48 0.93 -12.49
N ILE A 143 -6.70 2.13 -11.94
CA ILE A 143 -5.74 2.80 -11.05
C ILE A 143 -5.39 1.93 -9.84
N ALA A 144 -6.41 1.37 -9.18
CA ALA A 144 -6.23 0.51 -8.02
C ALA A 144 -5.45 -0.77 -8.37
N ASN A 145 -5.74 -1.37 -9.54
CA ASN A 145 -5.01 -2.53 -10.02
C ASN A 145 -3.55 -2.20 -10.33
N CYS A 146 -3.26 -1.10 -11.03
CA CYS A 146 -1.89 -0.66 -11.30
C CYS A 146 -1.10 -0.50 -10.00
N THR A 147 -1.63 0.26 -9.03
CA THR A 147 -0.98 0.44 -7.74
C THR A 147 -0.78 -0.88 -7.00
N LYS A 148 -1.79 -1.75 -6.98
CA LYS A 148 -1.67 -3.05 -6.28
C LYS A 148 -0.59 -3.94 -6.89
N ARG A 149 -0.48 -3.98 -8.23
CA ARG A 149 0.55 -4.79 -8.91
C ARG A 149 1.95 -4.28 -8.63
N VAL A 150 2.16 -2.97 -8.76
CA VAL A 150 3.46 -2.33 -8.49
C VAL A 150 3.88 -2.52 -7.05
N ILE A 151 2.98 -2.28 -6.08
CA ILE A 151 3.27 -2.55 -4.66
C ILE A 151 3.60 -4.03 -4.46
N LYS A 152 2.83 -4.96 -5.06
CA LYS A 152 3.11 -6.40 -4.93
C LYS A 152 4.49 -6.77 -5.49
N ALA A 153 4.90 -6.20 -6.63
CA ALA A 153 6.21 -6.43 -7.21
C ALA A 153 7.34 -5.93 -6.30
N PHE A 154 7.21 -4.72 -5.74
CA PHE A 154 8.21 -4.22 -4.76
C PHE A 154 8.23 -5.04 -3.48
N CYS A 155 7.06 -5.44 -2.96
CA CYS A 155 6.98 -6.31 -1.78
C CYS A 155 7.64 -7.67 -2.02
N SER A 156 7.65 -8.22 -3.24
CA SER A 156 8.38 -9.47 -3.49
C SER A 156 9.91 -9.32 -3.39
N LEU A 157 10.44 -8.11 -3.52
CA LEU A 157 11.87 -7.83 -3.39
C LEU A 157 12.28 -7.44 -1.96
N SER A 158 11.32 -7.21 -1.06
CA SER A 158 11.62 -6.61 0.25
C SER A 158 12.55 -7.47 1.09
N ALA A 159 12.41 -8.80 1.05
CA ALA A 159 13.25 -9.72 1.80
C ALA A 159 14.70 -9.74 1.28
N GLU A 160 14.93 -9.37 0.02
CA GLU A 160 16.25 -9.32 -0.58
C GLU A 160 16.98 -8.00 -0.30
N ILE A 161 16.22 -6.90 -0.29
CA ILE A 161 16.71 -5.52 -0.17
C ILE A 161 16.83 -5.08 1.30
N ILE A 162 15.82 -5.37 2.13
CA ILE A 162 15.76 -4.93 3.52
C ILE A 162 16.30 -6.06 4.38
N LYS A 163 17.62 -6.06 4.54
CA LYS A 163 18.36 -7.06 5.34
C LYS A 163 19.19 -6.38 6.40
N TRP A 164 19.32 -7.07 7.53
CA TRP A 164 20.31 -6.69 8.51
C TRP A 164 21.73 -6.94 7.96
N PRO A 165 22.66 -5.98 8.12
CA PRO A 165 24.02 -6.11 7.60
C PRO A 165 24.76 -7.31 8.20
N SER A 166 25.58 -7.96 7.38
CA SER A 166 26.49 -9.02 7.80
C SER A 166 27.55 -8.51 8.78
N SER A 167 28.20 -9.41 9.52
CA SER A 167 29.26 -9.04 10.46
C SER A 167 30.45 -8.33 9.77
N CYS A 168 30.67 -8.55 8.47
CA CYS A 168 31.69 -7.82 7.74
C CYS A 168 31.25 -6.37 7.47
N GLU A 169 30.04 -6.19 6.94
CA GLU A 169 29.46 -4.87 6.67
C GLU A 169 29.32 -4.04 7.94
N ARG A 170 28.88 -4.65 9.05
CA ARG A 170 28.76 -3.95 10.35
C ARG A 170 30.08 -3.39 10.84
N ARG A 171 31.20 -4.13 10.68
CA ARG A 171 32.53 -3.63 11.03
C ARG A 171 32.92 -2.41 10.21
N THR A 172 32.64 -2.42 8.91
CA THR A 172 32.89 -1.26 8.04
C THR A 172 32.07 -0.06 8.50
N ILE A 173 30.76 -0.24 8.73
CA ILE A 173 29.86 0.84 9.18
C ILE A 173 30.30 1.39 10.55
N ALA A 174 30.71 0.51 11.47
CA ALA A 174 31.21 0.88 12.79
C ALA A 174 32.50 1.70 12.73
N GLN A 175 33.44 1.31 11.86
CA GLN A 175 34.69 2.05 11.63
C GLN A 175 34.41 3.43 11.06
N GLU A 176 33.57 3.52 10.03
CA GLU A 176 33.14 4.78 9.43
C GLU A 176 32.44 5.67 10.46
N SER A 177 31.51 5.14 11.23
CA SER A 177 30.83 5.90 12.29
C SER A 177 31.79 6.39 13.37
N GLY A 178 32.83 5.61 13.68
CA GLY A 178 33.91 6.01 14.59
C GLY A 178 34.68 7.25 14.14
N LEU A 179 34.91 7.42 12.82
CA LEU A 179 35.53 8.63 12.25
C LEU A 179 34.68 9.90 12.48
N HIS A 180 33.40 9.73 12.81
CA HIS A 180 32.44 10.79 13.06
C HIS A 180 32.00 10.88 14.53
N GLY A 181 32.75 10.26 15.45
CA GLY A 181 32.52 10.37 16.89
C GLY A 181 31.51 9.38 17.48
N LEU A 182 31.03 8.40 16.69
CA LEU A 182 30.14 7.34 17.13
C LEU A 182 30.79 5.96 16.92
N PRO A 183 31.85 5.62 17.67
CA PRO A 183 32.54 4.34 17.52
C PRO A 183 31.58 3.19 17.79
N ASN A 184 31.63 2.15 16.97
CA ASN A 184 30.76 0.95 17.03
C ASN A 184 29.27 1.19 16.76
N CYS A 185 28.86 2.39 16.34
CA CYS A 185 27.51 2.63 15.86
C CYS A 185 27.31 2.00 14.48
N ILE A 186 26.26 1.18 14.31
CA ILE A 186 25.99 0.45 13.07
C ILE A 186 24.75 0.94 12.32
N ALA A 187 23.82 1.62 12.99
CA ALA A 187 22.62 2.18 12.37
C ALA A 187 21.90 3.17 13.29
N TYR A 188 20.86 3.80 12.76
CA TYR A 188 20.05 4.80 13.43
C TYR A 188 18.58 4.37 13.39
N ILE A 189 17.86 4.52 14.50
CA ILE A 189 16.43 4.24 14.58
C ILE A 189 15.63 5.52 14.80
N ASP A 190 14.54 5.67 14.05
CA ASP A 190 13.58 6.75 14.25
C ASP A 190 12.13 6.29 13.97
N GLY A 191 11.20 7.03 14.56
CA GLY A 191 9.75 6.80 14.51
C GLY A 191 9.09 7.75 13.52
N SER A 192 8.19 7.21 12.70
CA SER A 192 7.38 7.97 11.75
C SER A 192 5.93 7.51 11.76
N HIS A 193 5.05 8.32 11.17
CA HIS A 193 3.61 8.09 11.15
C HIS A 193 3.08 8.04 9.72
N ILE A 194 2.51 6.90 9.33
CA ILE A 194 1.73 6.77 8.10
C ILE A 194 0.34 7.33 8.36
N ARG A 195 0.04 8.49 7.78
CA ARG A 195 -1.24 9.17 7.96
C ARG A 195 -2.39 8.37 7.32
N LEU A 196 -3.46 8.21 8.08
CA LEU A 196 -4.72 7.65 7.60
C LEU A 196 -5.67 8.79 7.21
N SER A 197 -6.39 8.62 6.10
CA SER A 197 -7.34 9.62 5.61
C SER A 197 -8.62 9.66 6.43
N ARG A 198 -8.89 8.61 7.21
CA ARG A 198 -10.12 8.40 7.97
C ARG A 198 -9.80 7.68 9.27
N GLU A 199 -10.69 7.88 10.23
CA GLU A 199 -10.73 7.09 11.45
C GLU A 199 -10.93 5.60 11.13
N PRO A 200 -10.08 4.71 11.68
CA PRO A 200 -10.30 3.27 11.61
C PRO A 200 -11.59 2.84 12.30
N SER A 201 -12.32 1.89 11.72
CA SER A 201 -13.50 1.31 12.36
C SER A 201 -13.12 0.55 13.64
N GLY A 202 -13.92 0.72 14.70
CA GLY A 202 -13.75 0.01 15.97
C GLY A 202 -13.12 0.88 17.06
N ASP A 203 -11.81 1.11 16.97
CA ASP A 203 -11.06 1.87 17.98
C ASP A 203 -10.24 3.00 17.34
N GLY A 204 -10.92 4.05 16.88
CA GLY A 204 -10.27 5.17 16.22
C GLY A 204 -9.37 6.02 17.13
N LEU A 205 -9.71 6.11 18.42
CA LEU A 205 -8.96 6.89 19.41
C LEU A 205 -7.52 6.39 19.59
N SER A 206 -7.30 5.07 19.51
CA SER A 206 -5.94 4.49 19.56
C SER A 206 -5.06 4.88 18.37
N TYR A 207 -5.66 5.22 17.23
CA TYR A 207 -4.91 5.66 16.04
C TYR A 207 -4.69 7.16 16.01
N PHE A 208 -5.38 7.94 16.85
CA PHE A 208 -5.24 9.39 16.90
C PHE A 208 -3.98 9.78 17.68
N ASN A 209 -3.00 10.35 16.98
CA ASN A 209 -1.68 10.63 17.53
C ASN A 209 -1.59 12.03 18.17
N ARG A 210 -0.45 12.31 18.82
CA ARG A 210 -0.15 13.61 19.45
C ARG A 210 -0.16 14.80 18.48
N LYS A 211 0.03 14.56 17.18
CA LYS A 211 0.01 15.56 16.11
C LYS A 211 -1.40 15.80 15.55
N GLN A 212 -2.44 15.30 16.24
CA GLN A 212 -3.86 15.52 15.92
C GLN A 212 -4.28 14.94 14.56
N PHE A 213 -3.76 13.76 14.20
CA PHE A 213 -4.27 13.00 13.05
C PHE A 213 -4.24 11.49 13.30
N TYR A 214 -5.08 10.74 12.57
CA TYR A 214 -5.07 9.28 12.60
C TYR A 214 -3.86 8.73 11.85
N SER A 215 -3.14 7.79 12.45
CA SER A 215 -1.94 7.22 11.82
C SER A 215 -1.62 5.79 12.26
N LEU A 216 -0.82 5.11 11.45
CA LEU A 216 -0.05 3.92 11.83
C LEU A 216 1.39 4.32 12.16
N ASN A 217 1.95 3.78 13.23
CA ASN A 217 3.36 3.96 13.57
C ASN A 217 4.25 3.05 12.72
N LEU A 218 5.39 3.62 12.33
CA LEU A 218 6.50 2.98 11.64
C LEU A 218 7.78 3.31 12.44
N ALA A 219 8.45 2.32 13.00
CA ALA A 219 9.83 2.48 13.45
C ALA A 219 10.74 1.91 12.35
N ALA A 220 11.73 2.67 11.89
CA ALA A 220 12.66 2.22 10.87
C ALA A 220 14.10 2.38 11.37
N VAL A 221 14.92 1.37 11.08
CA VAL A 221 16.36 1.37 11.32
C VAL A 221 17.05 1.55 9.99
N ALA A 222 17.87 2.60 9.87
CA ALA A 222 18.57 2.94 8.66
C ALA A 222 20.08 3.09 8.91
N THR A 223 20.88 2.72 7.92
CA THR A 223 22.31 3.03 7.92
C THR A 223 22.54 4.50 7.58
N ARG A 224 23.78 4.96 7.76
CA ARG A 224 24.20 6.31 7.39
C ARG A 224 23.89 6.67 5.93
N ASP A 225 24.02 5.69 5.02
CA ASP A 225 23.72 5.86 3.58
C ASP A 225 22.22 5.84 3.25
N HIS A 226 21.37 6.10 4.25
CA HIS A 226 19.92 6.15 4.12
C HIS A 226 19.26 4.83 3.67
N LYS A 227 19.94 3.69 3.86
CA LYS A 227 19.37 2.36 3.57
C LYS A 227 18.59 1.86 4.77
N ILE A 228 17.30 1.59 4.59
CA ILE A 228 16.47 0.94 5.62
C ILE A 228 16.85 -0.54 5.67
N ILE A 229 17.31 -1.00 6.84
CA ILE A 229 17.79 -2.37 7.08
C ILE A 229 16.86 -3.19 7.98
N ALA A 230 16.00 -2.52 8.74
CA ALA A 230 14.92 -3.14 9.51
C ALA A 230 13.80 -2.12 9.73
N PHE A 231 12.56 -2.59 9.88
CA PHE A 231 11.46 -1.73 10.28
C PHE A 231 10.37 -2.53 11.00
N GLN A 232 9.53 -1.82 11.74
CA GLN A 232 8.32 -2.35 12.36
C GLN A 232 7.16 -1.41 12.05
N LEU A 233 6.12 -1.96 11.44
CA LEU A 233 4.92 -1.24 11.01
C LEU A 233 3.68 -1.84 11.67
N GLY A 234 2.64 -1.01 11.82
CA GLY A 234 1.27 -1.49 12.06
C GLY A 234 0.71 -1.17 13.45
N TYR A 235 1.52 -0.57 14.32
CA TYR A 235 1.04 -0.10 15.62
C TYR A 235 0.12 1.12 15.47
N PRO A 236 -0.92 1.27 16.32
CA PRO A 236 -1.74 2.47 16.35
C PRO A 236 -0.93 3.74 16.64
N GLY A 237 -1.36 4.86 16.08
CA GLY A 237 -0.68 6.17 16.14
C GLY A 237 -0.36 6.70 17.54
N LYS A 238 -1.08 6.26 18.57
CA LYS A 238 -0.88 6.68 19.95
C LYS A 238 0.22 5.90 20.68
N VAL A 239 0.65 4.75 20.14
CA VAL A 239 1.69 3.92 20.75
C VAL A 239 3.02 4.69 20.77
N HIS A 240 3.78 4.59 21.86
CA HIS A 240 5.10 5.24 21.94
C HIS A 240 6.13 4.47 21.12
N ASP A 241 7.09 5.19 20.54
CA ASP A 241 8.18 4.61 19.74
C ASP A 241 8.99 3.57 20.52
N ALA A 242 9.20 3.79 21.82
CA ALA A 242 9.79 2.83 22.76
C ALA A 242 9.06 1.47 22.77
N CYS A 243 7.72 1.49 22.77
CA CYS A 243 6.91 0.28 22.75
C CYS A 243 7.02 -0.45 21.41
N VAL A 244 7.04 0.30 20.30
CA VAL A 244 7.26 -0.27 18.97
C VAL A 244 8.63 -0.91 18.90
N TYR A 245 9.68 -0.26 19.40
CA TYR A 245 11.03 -0.81 19.45
C TYR A 245 11.13 -2.10 20.25
N LYS A 246 10.52 -2.15 21.45
CA LYS A 246 10.47 -3.36 22.29
C LYS A 246 9.82 -4.56 21.58
N SER A 247 8.99 -4.31 20.57
CA SER A 247 8.37 -5.37 19.77
C SER A 247 9.29 -5.94 18.68
N MET A 248 10.32 -5.19 18.27
CA MET A 248 11.23 -5.55 17.18
C MET A 248 12.10 -6.75 17.54
N ALA A 249 12.44 -7.56 16.53
CA ALA A 249 13.32 -8.73 16.71
C ALA A 249 14.69 -8.35 17.26
N LEU A 250 15.22 -7.19 16.88
CA LEU A 250 16.53 -6.70 17.30
C LEU A 250 16.58 -6.33 18.79
N TYR A 251 15.46 -5.90 19.38
CA TYR A 251 15.35 -5.69 20.83
C TYR A 251 15.18 -7.01 21.58
N LYS A 252 14.38 -7.93 21.03
CA LYS A 252 14.07 -9.22 21.66
C LYS A 252 15.25 -10.19 21.65
N ASN A 253 16.07 -10.16 20.60
CA ASN A 253 17.15 -11.11 20.37
C ASN A 253 18.48 -10.40 20.02
N PRO A 254 18.99 -9.50 20.88
CA PRO A 254 20.11 -8.60 20.52
C PRO A 254 21.36 -9.36 20.05
N HIS A 255 21.65 -10.53 20.63
CA HIS A 255 22.81 -11.36 20.25
C HIS A 255 22.82 -11.84 18.79
N GLN A 256 21.66 -11.84 18.10
CA GLN A 256 21.58 -12.20 16.67
C GLN A 256 21.88 -11.02 15.74
N PHE A 257 21.76 -9.78 16.24
CA PHE A 257 21.85 -8.56 15.44
C PHE A 257 23.12 -7.75 15.74
N PHE A 258 23.63 -7.83 16.96
CA PHE A 258 24.76 -7.02 17.43
C PHE A 258 25.98 -7.89 17.77
N GLY A 259 27.15 -7.46 17.31
CA GLY A 259 28.45 -7.92 17.77
C GLY A 259 28.87 -7.28 19.09
N HIS A 260 30.09 -7.59 19.54
CA HIS A 260 30.62 -7.02 20.79
C HIS A 260 30.76 -5.50 20.68
N ASN A 261 30.16 -4.77 21.62
CA ASN A 261 30.12 -3.30 21.70
C ASN A 261 29.44 -2.58 20.52
N GLU A 262 28.77 -3.29 19.61
CA GLU A 262 27.96 -2.67 18.55
C GLU A 262 26.63 -2.16 19.11
N TYR A 263 26.19 -0.98 18.64
CA TYR A 263 24.90 -0.40 19.04
C TYR A 263 24.26 0.41 17.90
N ILE A 264 22.99 0.75 18.08
CA ILE A 264 22.28 1.72 17.24
C ILE A 264 22.02 3.01 18.02
N VAL A 265 21.77 4.10 17.32
CA VAL A 265 21.43 5.39 17.93
C VAL A 265 19.98 5.73 17.63
N GLY A 266 19.27 6.27 18.61
CA GLY A 266 17.90 6.77 18.44
C GLY A 266 17.64 7.96 19.37
N ASP A 267 16.45 8.53 19.28
CA ASP A 267 15.96 9.53 20.24
C ASP A 267 16.04 8.98 21.68
N PRO A 268 16.32 9.81 22.71
CA PRO A 268 16.20 9.45 24.12
C PRO A 268 14.95 8.66 24.54
N ALA A 269 13.85 8.76 23.78
CA ALA A 269 12.66 7.96 23.99
C ALA A 269 12.87 6.44 23.80
N TYR A 270 13.91 6.01 23.09
CA TYR A 270 14.19 4.60 22.83
C TYR A 270 15.05 3.98 23.95
N PRO A 271 14.66 2.81 24.51
CA PRO A 271 15.45 2.09 25.50
C PRO A 271 16.52 1.24 24.80
N ILE A 272 17.54 1.90 24.26
CA ILE A 272 18.66 1.29 23.52
C ILE A 272 19.82 0.97 24.46
#